data_AF-A0A256YL63-F1
#
_entry.id   AF-A0A256YL63-F1
#
_cell.length_a   1.000
_cell.length_b   1.000
_cell.length_c   1.000
_cell.angle_alpha   90.00
_cell.angle_beta   90.00
_cell.angle_gamma   90.00
#
_symmetry.space_group_name_H-M   'P 1'
#
loop_
_entity.id
_entity.type
_entity.pdbx_description
1 polymer ?
#
loop_
_entity_poly.entity_id
_entity_poly.type
_entity_poly.pdbx_seq_one_letter_code
_entity_poly.pdbx_strand_id
1 'polypeptide(L)'
;MDSLFHFVFALVGGYVFVKAVGFESRFLFLVLLALLSEFPDVSHLMGNLALLHNIFIFVPLLLLFLFFHKKGKKNLQIYMVTFMIMVYGHLLADMIFGIGIPLFFPLSAEFYLIPQMGLCMYDGSFPHIMYGSDLVECFFAPSGVALTLYFGVIGILALVKNYLFSK
;
A
#
# COMPACT_ATOMS: atom_id res chain seq x y z
N MET A 1 -11.76 7.09 -11.67
CA MET A 1 -12.17 7.34 -10.27
C MET A 1 -11.12 6.80 -9.29
N ASP A 2 -10.30 5.82 -9.69
CA ASP A 2 -9.22 5.25 -8.88
C ASP A 2 -8.05 6.18 -8.56
N SER A 3 -7.45 6.87 -9.53
CA SER A 3 -6.16 7.57 -9.30
C SER A 3 -6.24 8.60 -8.18
N LEU A 4 -7.28 9.44 -8.14
CA LEU A 4 -7.45 10.41 -7.05
C LEU A 4 -7.56 9.73 -5.66
N PHE A 5 -8.21 8.57 -5.59
CA PHE A 5 -8.28 7.80 -4.34
C PHE A 5 -6.90 7.27 -3.95
N HIS A 6 -6.15 6.68 -4.88
CA HIS A 6 -4.79 6.20 -4.67
C HIS A 6 -3.86 7.33 -4.22
N PHE A 7 -3.90 8.49 -4.90
CA PHE A 7 -3.18 9.71 -4.53
C PHE A 7 -3.44 10.10 -3.08
N VAL A 8 -4.71 10.27 -2.71
CA VAL A 8 -5.12 10.74 -1.39
C VAL A 8 -4.73 9.70 -0.33
N PHE A 9 -4.94 8.42 -0.61
CA PHE A 9 -4.61 7.34 0.30
C PHE A 9 -3.11 7.27 0.58
N ALA A 10 -2.29 7.32 -0.47
CA ALA A 10 -0.83 7.38 -0.37
C ALA A 10 -0.36 8.63 0.39
N LEU A 11 -0.88 9.81 0.03
CA LEU A 11 -0.52 11.08 0.67
C LEU A 11 -0.82 11.07 2.17
N VAL A 12 -2.00 10.57 2.57
CA VAL A 12 -2.40 10.45 3.98
C VAL A 12 -1.47 9.51 4.73
N GLY A 13 -1.19 8.31 4.21
CA GLY A 13 -0.32 7.35 4.89
C GLY A 13 1.11 7.86 5.04
N GLY A 14 1.66 8.47 4.00
CA GLY A 14 2.98 9.09 4.06
C GLY A 14 3.06 10.27 5.03
N TYR A 15 2.02 11.12 5.08
CA TYR A 15 1.92 12.21 6.05
C TYR A 15 1.87 11.68 7.49
N VAL A 16 1.02 10.68 7.75
CA VAL A 16 0.88 10.06 9.07
C VAL A 16 2.21 9.46 9.53
N PHE A 17 2.90 8.73 8.66
CA PHE A 17 4.20 8.15 8.97
C PHE A 17 5.25 9.21 9.34
N VAL A 18 5.40 10.25 8.51
CA VAL A 18 6.37 11.34 8.76
C VAL A 18 6.11 12.02 10.10
N LYS A 19 4.84 12.23 10.45
CA LYS A 19 4.46 12.78 11.76
C LYS A 19 4.75 11.80 12.90
N ALA A 20 4.46 10.52 12.73
CA ALA A 20 4.72 9.50 13.75
C ALA A 20 6.22 9.33 14.06
N VAL A 21 7.09 9.47 13.05
CA VAL A 21 8.54 9.40 13.28
C VAL A 21 9.12 10.70 13.85
N GLY A 22 8.37 11.80 13.83
CA GLY A 22 8.79 13.11 14.33
C GLY A 22 9.70 13.85 13.36
N PHE A 23 9.51 13.65 12.05
CA PHE A 23 10.33 14.27 11.00
C PHE A 23 9.64 15.50 10.42
N GLU A 24 10.38 16.61 10.33
CA GLU A 24 9.90 17.83 9.67
C GLU A 24 10.11 17.72 8.16
N SER A 25 9.02 17.45 7.44
CA SER A 25 9.00 17.48 5.97
C SER A 25 8.16 18.65 5.47
N ARG A 26 8.54 19.20 4.32
CA ARG A 26 7.70 20.17 3.62
C ARG A 26 6.57 19.42 2.95
N PHE A 27 5.34 19.89 3.11
CA PHE A 27 4.14 19.26 2.53
C PHE A 27 4.27 19.04 1.01
N LEU A 28 4.89 19.98 0.28
CA LEU A 28 5.15 19.84 -1.15
C LEU A 28 5.96 18.58 -1.51
N PHE A 29 6.94 18.19 -0.69
CA PHE A 29 7.70 16.96 -0.93
C PHE A 29 6.84 15.71 -0.79
N LEU A 30 5.91 15.70 0.18
CA LEU A 30 4.97 14.59 0.35
C LEU A 30 4.01 14.50 -0.84
N VAL A 31 3.53 15.64 -1.34
CA VAL A 31 2.70 15.69 -2.55
C VAL A 31 3.45 15.14 -3.76
N LEU A 32 4.71 15.55 -3.96
CA LEU A 32 5.54 15.03 -5.05
C LEU A 32 5.80 13.53 -4.93
N LEU A 33 6.08 13.03 -3.73
CA LEU A 33 6.27 11.60 -3.49
C LEU A 33 4.97 10.82 -3.73
N ALA A 34 3.81 11.36 -3.34
CA ALA A 34 2.53 10.73 -3.60
C ALA A 34 2.25 10.66 -5.10
N LEU A 35 2.49 11.73 -5.87
CA LEU A 35 2.38 11.70 -7.34
C LEU A 35 3.34 10.67 -7.98
N LEU A 36 4.58 10.61 -7.51
CA LEU A 36 5.54 9.62 -7.99
C LEU A 36 5.14 8.19 -7.61
N SER A 37 4.37 8.00 -6.54
CA SER A 37 3.92 6.68 -6.11
C SER A 37 2.79 6.10 -6.96
N GLU A 38 2.17 6.93 -7.80
CA GLU A 38 1.20 6.52 -8.83
C GLU A 38 1.86 6.18 -10.17
N PHE A 39 3.12 6.55 -10.36
CA PHE A 39 3.88 6.17 -11.55
C PHE A 39 3.95 4.65 -11.82
N PRO A 40 3.87 3.75 -10.82
CA PRO A 40 3.64 2.33 -11.03
C PRO A 40 2.45 2.02 -11.95
N ASP A 41 1.38 2.83 -11.96
CA ASP A 41 0.24 2.63 -12.87
C ASP A 41 0.57 2.96 -14.32
N VAL A 42 1.57 3.80 -14.57
CA VAL A 42 2.08 4.04 -15.93
C VAL A 42 2.64 2.73 -16.51
N SER A 43 3.04 1.77 -15.67
CA SER A 43 3.44 0.44 -16.13
C SER A 43 2.30 -0.32 -16.81
N HIS A 44 1.02 -0.03 -16.52
CA HIS A 44 -0.11 -0.58 -17.29
C HIS A 44 -0.07 -0.20 -18.78
N LEU A 45 0.64 0.88 -19.14
CA LEU A 45 0.89 1.27 -20.53
C LEU A 45 2.06 0.50 -21.17
N MET A 46 2.86 -0.23 -20.39
CA MET A 46 4.07 -0.95 -20.83
C MET A 46 3.83 -2.44 -21.15
N GLY A 47 2.58 -2.90 -21.22
CA GLY A 47 2.24 -4.26 -21.64
C GLY A 47 2.80 -5.35 -20.70
N ASN A 48 3.46 -6.38 -21.22
CA ASN A 48 3.97 -7.51 -20.41
C ASN A 48 5.04 -7.13 -19.37
N LEU A 49 5.67 -5.96 -19.49
CA LEU A 49 6.59 -5.42 -18.47
C LEU A 49 5.84 -4.96 -17.21
N ALA A 50 4.54 -4.65 -17.34
CA ALA A 50 3.67 -4.34 -16.22
C ALA A 50 3.66 -5.49 -15.21
N LEU A 51 3.81 -6.74 -15.62
CA LEU A 51 3.60 -7.87 -14.72
C LEU A 51 4.69 -8.02 -13.65
N LEU A 52 5.85 -7.38 -13.81
CA LEU A 52 6.96 -7.43 -12.85
C LEU A 52 7.07 -6.16 -11.99
N HIS A 53 6.20 -5.17 -12.21
CA HIS A 53 6.38 -3.80 -11.71
C HIS A 53 6.54 -3.74 -10.20
N ASN A 54 5.77 -4.52 -9.44
CA ASN A 54 5.82 -4.51 -7.97
C ASN A 54 7.20 -4.90 -7.42
N ILE A 55 7.78 -6.00 -7.91
CA ILE A 55 9.13 -6.42 -7.50
C ILE A 55 10.17 -5.38 -7.96
N PHE A 56 10.02 -4.85 -9.18
CA PHE A 56 10.93 -3.84 -9.72
C PHE A 56 10.80 -2.46 -9.06
N ILE A 57 9.74 -2.17 -8.31
CA ILE A 57 9.62 -0.94 -7.53
C ILE A 57 10.17 -1.14 -6.13
N PHE A 58 9.77 -2.20 -5.43
CA PHE A 58 10.19 -2.41 -4.04
C PHE A 58 11.67 -2.78 -3.89
N VAL A 59 12.23 -3.58 -4.81
CA VAL A 59 13.64 -3.99 -4.71
C VAL A 59 14.60 -2.81 -4.85
N PRO A 60 14.52 -1.93 -5.88
CA PRO A 60 15.38 -0.76 -5.96
C PRO A 60 15.19 0.21 -4.80
N LEU A 61 13.96 0.39 -4.31
CA LEU A 61 13.71 1.22 -3.14
C LEU A 61 14.40 0.64 -1.91
N LEU A 62 14.36 -0.68 -1.71
CA LEU A 62 15.03 -1.34 -0.59
C LEU A 62 16.56 -1.19 -0.70
N LEU A 63 17.12 -1.37 -1.90
CA LEU A 63 18.54 -1.15 -2.15
C LEU A 63 18.97 0.30 -1.89
N LEU A 64 18.16 1.28 -2.31
CA LEU A 64 18.38 2.70 -2.04
C LEU A 64 18.30 3.01 -0.54
N PHE A 65 17.33 2.43 0.17
CA PHE A 65 17.24 2.54 1.62
C PHE A 65 18.51 2.01 2.30
N LEU A 66 18.95 0.79 1.96
CA LEU A 66 20.18 0.19 2.51
C LEU A 66 21.43 1.01 2.18
N PHE A 67 21.50 1.57 0.98
CA PHE A 67 22.59 2.47 0.58
C PHE A 67 22.62 3.73 1.46
N PHE A 68 21.49 4.40 1.67
CA PHE A 68 21.41 5.59 2.53
C PHE A 68 21.59 5.26 4.01
N HIS A 69 21.20 4.05 4.43
CA HIS A 69 21.48 3.50 5.75
C HIS A 69 22.99 3.38 5.99
N LYS A 70 23.71 2.70 5.10
CA LYS A 70 25.18 2.58 5.15
C LYS A 70 25.89 3.94 5.14
N LYS A 71 25.32 4.95 4.46
CA LYS A 71 25.87 6.31 4.40
C LYS A 71 25.46 7.20 5.58
N GLY A 72 24.65 6.72 6.52
CA GLY A 72 24.16 7.50 7.66
C GLY A 72 23.26 8.68 7.27
N LYS A 73 22.64 8.65 6.09
CA LYS A 73 21.78 9.72 5.57
C LYS A 73 20.33 9.55 6.07
N LYS A 74 20.11 9.77 7.36
CA LYS A 74 18.82 9.55 8.04
C LYS A 74 17.62 10.19 7.33
N ASN A 75 17.73 11.44 6.88
CA ASN A 75 16.62 12.12 6.20
C ASN A 75 16.23 11.42 4.90
N LEU A 76 17.21 10.96 4.12
CA LEU A 76 16.94 10.23 2.87
C LEU A 76 16.34 8.85 3.16
N GLN A 77 16.79 8.18 4.23
CA GLN A 77 16.17 6.92 4.67
C GLN A 77 14.70 7.12 5.02
N ILE A 78 14.36 8.17 5.78
CA ILE A 78 12.98 8.49 6.13
C ILE A 78 12.15 8.76 4.87
N TYR A 79 12.68 9.53 3.92
CA TYR A 79 12.00 9.75 2.64
C TYR A 79 11.81 8.46 1.84
N MET A 80 12.78 7.55 1.82
CA MET A 80 12.64 6.25 1.16
C MET A 80 11.55 5.40 1.80
N VAL A 81 11.54 5.30 3.14
CA VAL A 81 10.49 4.55 3.86
C VAL A 81 9.12 5.19 3.66
N THR A 82 9.05 6.54 3.68
CA THR A 82 7.81 7.28 3.38
C THR A 82 7.30 6.93 1.98
N PHE A 83 8.18 6.92 0.98
CA PHE A 83 7.81 6.57 -0.38
C PHE A 83 7.39 5.09 -0.52
N MET A 84 8.06 4.16 0.16
CA MET A 84 7.64 2.76 0.22
C MET A 84 6.24 2.60 0.83
N ILE A 85 5.91 3.37 1.87
CA ILE A 85 4.56 3.39 2.46
C ILE A 85 3.53 3.94 1.46
N MET A 86 3.88 4.97 0.69
CA MET A 86 2.99 5.51 -0.34
C MET A 86 2.69 4.46 -1.43
N VAL A 87 3.74 3.81 -1.97
CA VAL A 87 3.59 2.70 -2.93
C VAL A 87 2.82 1.51 -2.32
N TYR A 88 3.06 1.18 -1.05
CA TYR A 88 2.31 0.10 -0.38
C TYR A 88 0.83 0.43 -0.23
N GLY A 89 0.49 1.70 0.05
CA GLY A 89 -0.89 2.15 0.08
C GLY A 89 -1.58 1.99 -1.28
N HIS A 90 -0.86 2.31 -2.35
CA HIS A 90 -1.31 2.09 -3.72
C HIS A 90 -1.67 0.61 -3.97
N LEU A 91 -0.75 -0.30 -3.65
CA LEU A 91 -1.02 -1.74 -3.75
C LEU A 91 -2.25 -2.18 -2.95
N LEU A 92 -2.42 -1.67 -1.73
CA LEU A 92 -3.59 -2.05 -0.94
C LEU A 92 -4.89 -1.55 -1.56
N ALA A 93 -4.89 -0.35 -2.14
CA ALA A 93 -6.06 0.19 -2.83
C ALA A 93 -6.45 -0.65 -4.07
N ASP A 94 -5.46 -1.06 -4.86
CA ASP A 94 -5.63 -1.98 -6.00
C ASP A 94 -6.17 -3.35 -5.57
N MET A 95 -5.79 -3.86 -4.39
CA MET A 95 -6.30 -5.13 -3.85
C MET A 95 -7.76 -5.05 -3.35
N ILE A 96 -8.32 -3.84 -3.18
CA ILE A 96 -9.71 -3.60 -2.78
C ILE A 96 -10.60 -3.33 -3.99
N PHE A 97 -10.16 -2.44 -4.89
CA PHE A 97 -10.97 -1.86 -5.97
C PHE A 97 -10.58 -2.34 -7.37
N GLY A 98 -9.37 -2.90 -7.53
CA GLY A 98 -8.84 -3.35 -8.81
C GLY A 98 -9.17 -4.81 -9.15
N ILE A 99 -8.60 -5.29 -10.27
CA ILE A 99 -8.71 -6.67 -10.76
C ILE A 99 -7.90 -7.69 -9.92
N GLY A 100 -7.24 -7.22 -8.85
CA GLY A 100 -6.27 -7.97 -8.07
C GLY A 100 -4.84 -7.77 -8.58
N ILE A 101 -3.88 -7.99 -7.71
CA ILE A 101 -2.46 -7.75 -8.01
C ILE A 101 -1.73 -9.07 -8.24
N PRO A 102 -1.01 -9.24 -9.36
CA PRO A 102 -0.12 -10.38 -9.57
C PRO A 102 1.19 -10.18 -8.79
N LEU A 103 1.16 -10.36 -7.46
CA LEU A 103 2.28 -10.06 -6.56
C LEU A 103 3.56 -10.86 -6.88
N PHE A 104 3.40 -12.14 -7.26
CA PHE A 104 4.51 -13.06 -7.47
C PHE A 104 4.76 -13.37 -8.95
N PHE A 105 4.21 -12.61 -9.89
CA PHE A 105 4.55 -12.83 -11.29
C PHE A 105 6.06 -12.58 -11.54
N PRO A 106 6.76 -13.41 -12.34
CA PRO A 106 6.26 -14.49 -13.20
C PRO A 106 6.23 -15.86 -12.51
N LEU A 107 6.59 -15.93 -11.22
CA LEU A 107 6.61 -17.17 -10.45
C LEU A 107 5.18 -17.73 -10.25
N SER A 108 4.17 -16.86 -10.22
CA SER A 108 2.76 -17.22 -10.17
C SER A 108 1.90 -16.29 -11.05
N ALA A 109 0.87 -16.86 -11.67
CA ALA A 109 -0.17 -16.12 -12.40
C ALA A 109 -1.39 -15.80 -11.52
N GLU A 110 -1.35 -16.11 -10.22
CA GLU A 110 -2.43 -15.81 -9.29
C GLU A 110 -2.54 -14.32 -9.01
N PHE A 111 -3.78 -13.82 -9.01
CA PHE A 111 -4.11 -12.47 -8.57
C PHE A 111 -4.48 -12.49 -7.09
N TYR A 112 -3.85 -11.61 -6.33
CA TYR A 112 -4.11 -11.47 -4.91
C TYR A 112 -5.06 -10.29 -4.67
N LEU A 113 -6.13 -10.56 -3.95
CA LEU A 113 -7.18 -9.62 -3.55
C LEU A 113 -7.35 -9.70 -2.04
N ILE A 114 -7.74 -8.59 -1.41
CA ILE A 114 -8.27 -8.67 -0.06
C ILE A 114 -9.64 -9.36 -0.15
N PRO A 115 -9.90 -10.44 0.61
CA PRO A 115 -11.14 -11.20 0.51
C PRO A 115 -12.36 -10.27 0.56
N GLN A 116 -13.20 -10.34 -0.46
CA GLN A 116 -14.44 -9.55 -0.58
C GLN A 116 -15.61 -10.22 0.17
N MET A 117 -15.34 -11.21 1.02
CA MET A 117 -16.36 -11.92 1.80
C MET A 117 -17.07 -10.90 2.71
N GLY A 118 -18.29 -10.52 2.33
CA GLY A 118 -19.07 -9.50 3.03
C GLY A 118 -19.74 -8.45 2.14
N LEU A 119 -19.60 -8.47 0.80
CA LEU A 119 -20.53 -7.73 -0.06
C LEU A 119 -21.90 -8.43 -0.02
N CYS A 120 -22.75 -8.00 0.91
CA CYS A 120 -24.17 -8.33 0.91
C CYS A 120 -24.74 -7.99 -0.46
N MET A 121 -25.00 -9.01 -1.28
CA MET A 121 -25.70 -8.82 -2.54
C MET A 121 -27.15 -8.46 -2.22
N TYR A 122 -27.53 -7.23 -2.53
CA TYR A 122 -28.93 -6.85 -2.64
C TYR A 122 -29.45 -7.39 -3.97
N ASP A 123 -30.05 -8.57 -3.96
CA ASP A 123 -30.94 -8.98 -5.04
C ASP A 123 -32.35 -8.47 -4.69
N GLY A 124 -32.93 -7.68 -5.59
CA GLY A 124 -34.27 -7.12 -5.50
C GLY A 124 -35.38 -8.18 -5.52
N SER A 125 -35.06 -9.46 -5.28
CA SER A 125 -36.04 -10.54 -5.17
C SER A 125 -35.72 -11.59 -4.09
N PHE A 126 -35.04 -11.18 -3.02
CA PHE A 126 -34.73 -11.87 -1.73
C PHE A 126 -33.24 -12.27 -1.56
N PRO A 127 -32.59 -11.85 -0.45
CA PRO A 127 -31.18 -12.16 -0.19
C PRO A 127 -31.01 -13.60 0.30
N HIS A 128 -30.25 -14.41 -0.43
CA HIS A 128 -29.82 -15.73 0.02
C HIS A 128 -28.35 -15.73 0.40
N ILE A 129 -28.11 -15.96 1.70
CA ILE A 129 -26.82 -16.22 2.31
C ILE A 129 -26.59 -17.73 2.20
N MET A 130 -25.47 -18.16 1.61
CA MET A 130 -25.06 -19.56 1.70
C MET A 130 -24.55 -19.78 3.13
N TYR A 131 -25.44 -20.26 3.99
CA TYR A 131 -25.21 -20.43 5.42
C TYR A 131 -24.36 -21.66 5.75
N GLY A 132 -23.46 -21.43 6.70
CA GLY A 132 -22.66 -22.40 7.45
C GLY A 132 -21.55 -21.62 8.16
N SER A 133 -21.84 -20.62 8.99
CA SER A 133 -22.58 -20.77 10.24
C SER A 133 -23.13 -19.44 10.78
N ASP A 134 -24.08 -19.55 11.69
CA ASP A 134 -24.81 -18.46 12.34
C ASP A 134 -23.93 -17.42 13.05
N LEU A 135 -24.25 -16.14 12.79
CA LEU A 135 -23.98 -14.96 13.63
C LEU A 135 -22.57 -14.33 13.68
N VAL A 136 -21.59 -14.82 12.94
CA VAL A 136 -20.31 -14.11 12.77
C VAL A 136 -19.90 -14.22 11.30
N GLU A 137 -19.96 -13.13 10.53
CA GLU A 137 -19.10 -12.88 9.33
C GLU A 137 -19.61 -11.71 8.43
N CYS A 138 -20.04 -10.60 9.03
CA CYS A 138 -20.14 -9.30 8.34
C CYS A 138 -19.33 -8.23 9.06
N PHE A 139 -18.23 -8.62 9.70
CA PHE A 139 -17.43 -7.71 10.55
C PHE A 139 -16.27 -7.03 9.84
N PHE A 140 -15.96 -7.39 8.60
CA PHE A 140 -14.78 -6.86 7.91
C PHE A 140 -15.14 -6.32 6.53
N ALA A 141 -15.41 -5.01 6.46
CA ALA A 141 -15.35 -4.31 5.19
C ALA A 141 -13.92 -4.46 4.62
N PRO A 142 -13.73 -4.81 3.34
CA PRO A 142 -12.40 -4.92 2.72
C PRO A 142 -11.56 -3.65 2.92
N SER A 143 -12.21 -2.48 2.92
CA SER A 143 -11.61 -1.20 3.29
C SER A 143 -11.08 -1.16 4.72
N GLY A 144 -11.80 -1.73 5.69
CA GLY A 144 -11.37 -1.83 7.08
C GLY A 144 -10.14 -2.73 7.25
N VAL A 145 -10.07 -3.85 6.52
CA VAL A 145 -8.89 -4.74 6.50
C VAL A 145 -7.69 -4.01 5.90
N ALA A 146 -7.88 -3.36 4.75
CA ALA A 146 -6.81 -2.60 4.10
C ALA A 146 -6.31 -1.44 4.97
N LEU A 147 -7.21 -0.69 5.61
CA LEU A 147 -6.83 0.37 6.54
C LEU A 147 -6.06 -0.19 7.74
N THR A 148 -6.47 -1.33 8.28
CA THR A 148 -5.77 -2.00 9.39
C THR A 148 -4.37 -2.45 8.97
N LEU A 149 -4.23 -3.06 7.80
CA LEU A 149 -2.93 -3.45 7.26
C LEU A 149 -2.05 -2.21 7.01
N TYR A 150 -2.62 -1.17 6.40
CA TYR A 150 -1.91 0.03 6.05
C TYR A 150 -1.37 0.78 7.27
N PHE A 151 -2.27 1.15 8.19
CA PHE A 151 -1.90 1.86 9.40
C PHE A 151 -1.20 0.98 10.43
N GLY A 152 -1.44 -0.34 10.42
CA GLY A 152 -0.69 -1.31 11.22
C GLY A 152 0.79 -1.33 10.85
N VAL A 153 1.11 -1.40 9.54
CA VAL A 153 2.50 -1.30 9.06
C VAL A 153 3.12 0.04 9.43
N ILE A 154 2.42 1.16 9.23
CA ILE A 154 2.88 2.50 9.63
C ILE A 154 3.19 2.53 11.14
N GLY A 155 2.30 1.99 11.97
CA GLY A 155 2.46 1.93 13.41
C GLY A 155 3.67 1.11 13.84
N ILE A 156 3.86 -0.09 13.27
CA ILE A 156 5.03 -0.93 13.53
C ILE A 156 6.32 -0.19 13.16
N LEU A 157 6.39 0.39 11.96
CA LEU A 157 7.57 1.14 11.49
C LEU A 157 7.87 2.35 12.37
N ALA A 158 6.84 3.04 12.86
CA ALA A 158 7.00 4.14 13.80
C ALA A 158 7.55 3.68 15.17
N LEU A 159 7.15 2.50 15.66
CA LEU A 159 7.67 1.91 16.90
C LEU A 159 9.14 1.50 16.76
N VAL A 160 9.51 0.87 15.64
CA VAL A 160 10.88 0.41 15.40
C VAL A 160 11.80 1.50 14.80
N LYS A 161 11.32 2.74 14.69
CA LYS A 161 12.05 3.85 14.03
C LYS A 161 13.47 4.04 14.55
N ASN A 162 13.68 3.83 15.85
CA ASN A 162 14.99 4.01 16.46
C ASN A 162 15.99 2.99 15.95
N TYR A 163 15.56 1.75 15.67
CA TYR A 163 16.41 0.71 15.10
C TYR A 163 16.63 0.89 13.59
N LEU A 164 15.59 1.32 12.86
CA LEU A 164 15.67 1.51 11.41
C LEU A 164 16.55 2.69 11.01
N PHE A 165 16.55 3.74 11.83
CA PHE A 165 17.24 5.00 11.53
C PHE A 165 18.43 5.29 12.46
N SER A 166 18.77 4.36 13.38
CA SER A 166 20.08 4.33 14.04
C SER A 166 21.14 3.80 13.09
N LYS A 167 22.38 4.24 13.28
CA LYS A 167 23.53 3.79 12.51
C LYS A 167 24.16 2.55 13.14
#